data_AF-A0A956JI12-F1
#
_entry.id   AF-A0A956JI12-F1
#
_cell.length_a   1.000
_cell.length_b   1.000
_cell.length_c   1.000
_cell.angle_alpha   90.00
_cell.angle_beta   90.00
_cell.angle_gamma   90.00
#
_symmetry.space_group_name_H-M   'P 1'
#
loop_
_entity.id
_entity.type
_entity.pdbx_description
1 polymer ?
#
loop_
_entity_poly.entity_id
_entity_poly.type
_entity_poly.pdbx_seq_one_letter_code
_entity_poly.pdbx_strand_id
1 'polypeptide(L)'
;MVWRPTPRGASLLAAALLLGGAACDDDAAAELDPDRPLVDVSLWAPTQPEDDPLVEHRPATIDCPVAAWGPELGDLEIQTGVCNYLALSQPSLRTIEAGEVVAVDLWHAELDAAAPASGHFALIVDDDAVAELEVAIPAAPAVHRVAWTATRSIPEGATIGLHLHNHGFNTWTVVALRVEAAK
;
A
#
# COMPACT_ATOMS: atom_id res chain seq x y z
N MET A 1 -36.05 -26.21 80.34
CA MET A 1 -37.10 -25.62 79.48
C MET A 1 -36.70 -25.90 78.03
N VAL A 2 -37.11 -27.06 77.49
CA VAL A 2 -38.29 -27.25 76.61
C VAL A 2 -38.17 -26.49 75.26
N TRP A 3 -37.76 -27.24 74.22
CA TRP A 3 -38.46 -27.44 72.93
C TRP A 3 -38.90 -26.25 72.03
N ARG A 4 -38.25 -26.16 70.84
CA ARG A 4 -38.70 -26.01 69.41
C ARG A 4 -39.85 -25.03 69.03
N PRO A 5 -40.08 -24.64 67.74
CA PRO A 5 -39.28 -24.72 66.49
C PRO A 5 -39.30 -23.43 65.59
N THR A 6 -38.55 -23.53 64.47
CA THR A 6 -38.64 -22.83 63.16
C THR A 6 -40.07 -22.87 62.51
N PRO A 7 -40.35 -22.35 61.29
CA PRO A 7 -39.60 -21.53 60.31
C PRO A 7 -40.38 -20.28 59.80
N ARG A 8 -39.73 -19.37 59.06
CA ARG A 8 -40.43 -18.52 58.07
C ARG A 8 -39.96 -18.94 56.68
N GLY A 9 -40.82 -19.66 55.98
CA GLY A 9 -40.65 -20.05 54.58
C GLY A 9 -41.45 -19.16 53.63
N ALA A 10 -41.02 -19.25 52.37
CA ALA A 10 -41.68 -18.87 51.11
C ALA A 10 -41.95 -17.37 50.89
N SER A 11 -41.16 -16.69 50.05
CA SER A 11 -41.23 -16.67 48.58
C SER A 11 -42.48 -15.96 48.07
N LEU A 12 -42.30 -14.96 47.20
CA LEU A 12 -42.82 -14.96 45.83
C LEU A 12 -42.45 -13.65 45.08
N LEU A 13 -41.92 -13.87 43.86
CA LEU A 13 -42.10 -13.08 42.64
C LEU A 13 -41.56 -11.64 42.58
N ALA A 14 -40.32 -11.51 42.11
CA ALA A 14 -39.94 -10.40 41.23
C ALA A 14 -39.77 -10.96 39.81
N ALA A 15 -40.72 -10.64 38.93
CA ALA A 15 -40.59 -10.90 37.50
C ALA A 15 -39.55 -9.94 36.92
N ALA A 16 -38.38 -10.45 36.55
CA ALA A 16 -37.42 -9.72 35.75
C ALA A 16 -37.84 -9.83 34.27
N LEU A 17 -38.30 -8.72 33.71
CA LEU A 17 -38.43 -8.56 32.26
C LEU A 17 -37.03 -8.64 31.64
N LEU A 18 -36.73 -9.76 30.97
CA LEU A 18 -35.62 -9.85 30.03
C LEU A 18 -36.08 -9.19 28.72
N LEU A 19 -35.74 -7.91 28.55
CA LEU A 19 -35.73 -7.27 27.24
C LEU A 19 -34.51 -7.80 26.48
N GLY A 20 -34.73 -8.89 25.73
CA GLY A 20 -33.83 -9.33 24.69
C GLY A 20 -33.86 -8.33 23.54
N GLY A 21 -32.95 -7.36 23.59
CA GLY A 21 -32.60 -6.55 22.42
C GLY A 21 -31.65 -7.36 21.55
N ALA A 22 -32.10 -7.66 20.33
CA ALA A 22 -31.31 -8.30 19.29
C ALA A 22 -29.99 -7.57 19.09
N ALA A 23 -28.89 -8.32 19.16
CA ALA A 23 -27.63 -7.91 18.57
C ALA A 23 -27.84 -7.88 17.05
N CYS A 24 -27.89 -6.68 16.47
CA CYS A 24 -27.61 -6.53 15.06
C CYS A 24 -26.08 -6.72 14.94
N ASP A 25 -25.66 -7.91 14.52
CA ASP A 25 -24.38 -8.06 13.83
C ASP A 25 -24.52 -7.28 12.51
N ASP A 26 -24.24 -5.98 12.55
CA ASP A 26 -23.93 -5.18 11.36
C ASP A 26 -22.49 -5.53 10.91
N ASP A 27 -22.25 -6.80 10.57
CA ASP A 27 -21.19 -7.17 9.63
C ASP A 27 -21.69 -6.79 8.23
N ALA A 28 -21.79 -5.49 7.99
CA ALA A 28 -21.84 -4.96 6.64
C ALA A 28 -20.47 -5.25 6.02
N ALA A 29 -20.33 -6.43 5.42
CA ALA A 29 -19.25 -6.71 4.49
C ALA A 29 -19.27 -5.57 3.46
N ALA A 30 -18.25 -4.70 3.52
CA ALA A 30 -18.12 -3.60 2.59
C ALA A 30 -18.25 -4.17 1.17
N GLU A 31 -19.24 -3.69 0.42
CA GLU A 31 -19.43 -4.11 -0.96
C GLU A 31 -18.15 -3.77 -1.72
N LEU A 32 -17.52 -4.77 -2.33
CA LEU A 32 -16.30 -4.57 -3.10
C LEU A 32 -16.65 -3.65 -4.28
N ASP A 33 -16.18 -2.41 -4.23
CA ASP A 33 -16.18 -1.51 -5.38
C ASP A 33 -14.88 -1.77 -6.17
N PRO A 34 -14.93 -2.54 -7.27
CA PRO A 34 -13.75 -2.81 -8.08
C PRO A 34 -13.26 -1.56 -8.83
N ASP A 35 -14.09 -0.53 -8.95
CA ASP A 35 -13.75 0.72 -9.62
C ASP A 35 -13.11 1.73 -8.64
N ARG A 36 -13.12 1.44 -7.32
CA ARG A 36 -12.44 2.28 -6.32
C ARG A 36 -10.91 2.19 -6.55
N PRO A 37 -10.22 3.33 -6.67
CA PRO A 37 -8.78 3.32 -6.88
C PRO A 37 -8.05 2.72 -5.67
N LEU A 38 -6.89 2.09 -5.91
CA LEU A 38 -6.02 1.61 -4.84
C LEU A 38 -5.19 2.74 -4.21
N VAL A 39 -4.82 3.74 -5.01
CA VAL A 39 -4.01 4.89 -4.61
C VAL A 39 -4.52 6.16 -5.30
N ASP A 40 -4.17 7.32 -4.73
CA ASP A 40 -4.35 8.62 -5.36
C ASP A 40 -2.97 9.25 -5.57
N VAL A 41 -2.71 9.73 -6.80
CA VAL A 41 -1.43 10.32 -7.19
C VAL A 41 -1.03 11.52 -6.30
N SER A 42 -2.01 12.22 -5.72
CA SER A 42 -1.79 13.37 -4.85
C SER A 42 -1.46 13.02 -3.40
N LEU A 43 -1.58 11.75 -3.00
CA LEU A 43 -1.37 11.30 -1.62
C LEU A 43 0.03 10.72 -1.36
N TRP A 44 0.87 10.62 -2.40
CA TRP A 44 2.25 10.16 -2.23
C TRP A 44 3.03 11.08 -1.30
N ALA A 45 3.67 10.49 -0.29
CA ALA A 45 4.57 11.18 0.62
C ALA A 45 5.90 10.43 0.73
N PRO A 46 7.03 11.11 0.99
CA PRO A 46 8.31 10.45 1.24
C PRO A 46 8.22 9.44 2.38
N THR A 47 8.71 8.22 2.13
CA THR A 47 8.82 7.15 3.12
C THR A 47 9.95 7.44 4.09
N GLN A 48 9.77 7.15 5.38
CA GLN A 48 10.88 7.24 6.33
C GLN A 48 11.90 6.13 6.04
N PRO A 49 13.21 6.36 6.27
CA PRO A 49 14.23 5.36 5.98
C PRO A 49 13.99 4.01 6.65
N GLU A 50 13.46 4.01 7.88
CA GLU A 50 13.15 2.81 8.66
C GLU A 50 11.94 2.02 8.13
N ASP A 51 11.10 2.65 7.31
CA ASP A 51 9.88 2.07 6.74
C ASP A 51 10.10 1.61 5.28
N ASP A 52 11.29 1.84 4.70
CA ASP A 52 11.64 1.33 3.37
C ASP A 52 12.33 -0.04 3.49
N PRO A 53 11.70 -1.14 3.04
CA PRO A 53 12.29 -2.48 3.10
C PRO A 53 13.55 -2.62 2.23
N LEU A 54 13.78 -1.69 1.31
CA LEU A 54 14.95 -1.62 0.44
C LEU A 54 15.94 -0.54 0.91
N VAL A 55 16.03 -0.30 2.22
CA VAL A 55 16.96 0.68 2.81
C VAL A 55 18.41 0.48 2.38
N GLU A 56 18.83 -0.74 2.00
CA GLU A 56 20.18 -1.02 1.49
C GLU A 56 20.46 -0.38 0.12
N HIS A 57 19.41 -0.07 -0.66
CA HIS A 57 19.54 0.66 -1.93
C HIS A 57 19.70 2.18 -1.71
N ARG A 58 19.46 2.66 -0.50
CA ARG A 58 19.55 4.08 -0.16
C ARG A 58 21.00 4.56 -0.28
N PRO A 59 21.31 5.55 -1.14
CA PRO A 59 22.66 6.07 -1.25
C PRO A 59 23.05 6.86 0.00
N ALA A 60 24.36 6.93 0.27
CA ALA A 60 24.89 7.71 1.40
C ALA A 60 24.54 9.21 1.33
N THR A 61 24.25 9.72 0.13
CA THR A 61 23.77 11.09 -0.09
C THR A 61 22.56 11.02 -1.00
N ILE A 62 21.43 11.53 -0.51
CA ILE A 62 20.21 11.69 -1.31
C ILE A 62 20.18 13.12 -1.82
N ASP A 63 20.11 13.25 -3.14
CA ASP A 63 19.80 14.49 -3.83
C ASP A 63 18.51 14.24 -4.59
N CYS A 64 17.39 14.71 -4.01
CA CYS A 64 16.06 14.62 -4.60
C CYS A 64 15.19 15.76 -4.04
N PRO A 65 15.20 16.94 -4.69
CA PRO A 65 14.39 18.07 -4.25
C PRO A 65 12.90 17.77 -4.48
N VAL A 66 12.03 18.37 -3.67
CA VAL A 66 10.57 18.17 -3.75
C VAL A 66 9.97 18.50 -5.13
N ALA A 67 10.63 19.34 -5.92
CA ALA A 67 10.20 19.69 -7.27
C ALA A 67 10.62 18.66 -8.34
N ALA A 68 11.44 17.67 -7.99
CA ALA A 68 11.89 16.62 -8.90
C ALA A 68 10.90 15.47 -9.04
N TRP A 69 9.80 15.48 -8.31
CA TRP A 69 8.79 14.45 -8.41
C TRP A 69 7.42 15.02 -8.05
N GLY A 70 6.36 14.35 -8.52
CA GLY A 70 5.00 14.68 -8.14
C GLY A 70 4.00 14.40 -9.25
N PRO A 71 2.73 14.79 -9.03
CA PRO A 71 1.69 14.62 -10.01
C PRO A 71 1.93 15.49 -11.26
N GLU A 72 1.95 14.86 -12.44
CA GLU A 72 1.96 15.53 -13.74
C GLU A 72 0.91 14.89 -14.64
N LEU A 73 -0.08 15.68 -15.07
CA LEU A 73 -1.18 15.23 -15.96
C LEU A 73 -1.95 13.99 -15.46
N GLY A 74 -1.91 13.70 -14.15
CA GLY A 74 -2.57 12.54 -13.53
C GLY A 74 -1.64 11.38 -13.22
N ASP A 75 -0.41 11.40 -13.75
CA ASP A 75 0.63 10.41 -13.50
C ASP A 75 1.58 10.91 -12.40
N LEU A 76 2.37 10.00 -11.82
CA LEU A 76 3.49 10.37 -10.95
C LEU A 76 4.76 10.45 -11.80
N GLU A 77 5.29 11.65 -12.01
CA GLU A 77 6.59 11.86 -12.66
C GLU A 77 7.71 11.93 -11.61
N ILE A 78 8.88 11.37 -11.97
CA ILE A 78 10.12 11.43 -11.19
C ILE A 78 11.29 11.77 -12.13
N GLN A 79 11.91 12.92 -11.91
CA GLN A 79 13.03 13.46 -12.68
C GLN A 79 14.35 13.01 -12.05
N THR A 80 14.77 11.81 -12.41
CA THR A 80 15.97 11.18 -11.84
C THR A 80 17.29 11.88 -12.17
N GLY A 81 17.31 12.78 -13.16
CA GLY A 81 18.47 13.65 -13.41
C GLY A 81 18.79 14.65 -12.29
N VAL A 82 17.84 14.88 -11.39
CA VAL A 82 18.02 15.67 -10.16
C VAL A 82 17.49 14.93 -8.94
N CYS A 83 17.13 13.65 -9.07
CA CYS A 83 16.61 12.80 -8.00
C CYS A 83 17.27 11.41 -8.07
N ASN A 84 18.32 11.19 -7.29
CA ASN A 84 19.08 9.93 -7.35
C ASN A 84 18.41 8.76 -6.60
N TYR A 85 17.44 9.05 -5.75
CA TYR A 85 16.72 8.07 -4.95
C TYR A 85 15.40 8.66 -4.47
N LEU A 86 14.32 7.88 -4.56
CA LEU A 86 13.00 8.25 -4.08
C LEU A 86 12.27 7.03 -3.55
N ALA A 87 11.84 7.09 -2.29
CA ALA A 87 10.89 6.16 -1.70
C ALA A 87 9.63 6.93 -1.32
N LEU A 88 8.48 6.49 -1.80
CA LEU A 88 7.17 7.09 -1.56
C LEU A 88 6.22 6.05 -0.97
N SER A 89 5.34 6.50 -0.09
CA SER A 89 4.29 5.66 0.48
C SER A 89 2.99 6.42 0.65
N GLN A 90 1.88 5.69 0.61
CA GLN A 90 0.57 6.16 1.02
C GLN A 90 -0.28 4.99 1.56
N PRO A 91 -1.31 5.26 2.38
CA PRO A 91 -2.28 4.23 2.72
C PRO A 91 -3.08 3.80 1.49
N SER A 92 -3.32 2.51 1.36
CA SER A 92 -4.25 1.96 0.36
C SER A 92 -5.65 2.53 0.58
N LEU A 93 -6.28 2.91 -0.53
CA LEU A 93 -7.63 3.44 -0.53
C LEU A 93 -8.68 2.34 -0.62
N ARG A 94 -8.32 1.07 -0.76
CA ARG A 94 -9.25 -0.07 -0.67
C ARG A 94 -8.51 -1.33 -0.23
N THR A 95 -9.26 -2.28 0.27
CA THR A 95 -8.77 -3.65 0.49
C THR A 95 -8.30 -4.26 -0.84
N ILE A 96 -7.15 -4.93 -0.82
CA ILE A 96 -6.68 -5.80 -1.90
C ILE A 96 -7.07 -7.23 -1.52
N GLU A 97 -7.96 -7.85 -2.27
CA GLU A 97 -8.41 -9.20 -1.95
C GLU A 97 -7.43 -10.28 -2.40
N ALA A 98 -7.45 -11.41 -1.70
CA ALA A 98 -6.63 -12.56 -2.08
C ALA A 98 -6.97 -13.01 -3.52
N GLY A 99 -5.95 -13.17 -4.35
CA GLY A 99 -6.05 -13.53 -5.77
C GLY A 99 -6.13 -12.33 -6.72
N GLU A 100 -6.38 -11.11 -6.23
CA GLU A 100 -6.30 -9.91 -7.07
C GLU A 100 -4.86 -9.64 -7.52
N VAL A 101 -4.71 -9.03 -8.69
CA VAL A 101 -3.41 -8.61 -9.23
C VAL A 101 -3.24 -7.11 -9.02
N VAL A 102 -2.23 -6.71 -8.24
CA VAL A 102 -1.78 -5.32 -8.18
C VAL A 102 -0.76 -5.10 -9.28
N ALA A 103 -1.00 -4.12 -10.14
CA ALA A 103 -0.12 -3.83 -11.25
C ALA A 103 0.21 -2.35 -11.36
N VAL A 104 1.47 -2.09 -11.65
CA VAL A 104 2.01 -0.79 -11.99
C VAL A 104 2.34 -0.76 -13.47
N ASP A 105 1.75 0.19 -14.19
CA ASP A 105 2.18 0.55 -15.53
C ASP A 105 3.04 1.81 -15.45
N LEU A 106 4.25 1.72 -15.98
CA LEU A 106 5.23 2.80 -15.93
C LEU A 106 6.03 2.85 -17.23
N TRP A 107 6.67 3.98 -17.47
CA TRP A 107 7.64 4.13 -18.54
C TRP A 107 8.83 4.93 -18.06
N HIS A 108 9.95 4.79 -18.78
CA HIS A 108 11.09 5.65 -18.61
C HIS A 108 11.52 6.23 -19.96
N ALA A 109 12.04 7.46 -19.92
CA ALA A 109 12.70 8.08 -21.06
C ALA A 109 14.02 7.34 -21.38
N GLU A 110 14.83 7.88 -22.28
CA GLU A 110 16.18 7.34 -22.51
C GLU A 110 16.97 7.31 -21.19
N LEU A 111 17.54 6.16 -20.87
CA LEU A 111 18.39 6.00 -19.70
C LEU A 111 19.85 6.16 -20.11
N ASP A 112 20.56 7.10 -19.48
CA ASP A 112 21.97 7.38 -19.72
C ASP A 112 22.71 7.69 -18.42
N ALA A 113 23.99 7.30 -18.38
CA ALA A 113 24.92 7.49 -17.28
C ALA A 113 26.37 7.49 -17.76
N ALA A 114 27.27 8.12 -17.00
CA ALA A 114 28.69 8.22 -17.36
C ALA A 114 29.43 6.85 -17.38
N ALA A 115 28.88 5.86 -16.68
CA ALA A 115 29.37 4.48 -16.64
C ALA A 115 28.16 3.53 -16.58
N PRO A 116 28.32 2.25 -16.97
CA PRO A 116 27.25 1.26 -16.85
C PRO A 116 26.69 1.21 -15.43
N ALA A 117 25.37 1.24 -15.32
CA ALA A 117 24.64 1.25 -14.06
C ALA A 117 23.30 0.51 -14.20
N SER A 118 22.49 0.52 -13.15
CA SER A 118 21.12 0.04 -13.17
C SER A 118 20.15 1.08 -12.60
N GLY A 119 18.95 1.13 -13.18
CA GLY A 119 17.77 1.69 -12.56
C GLY A 119 16.98 0.56 -11.91
N HIS A 120 16.48 0.80 -10.69
CA HIS A 120 15.72 -0.16 -9.90
C HIS A 120 14.41 0.47 -9.45
N PHE A 121 13.31 -0.18 -9.77
CA PHE A 121 11.97 0.18 -9.34
C PHE A 121 11.35 -0.98 -8.54
N ALA A 122 10.65 -0.68 -7.46
CA ALA A 122 9.88 -1.68 -6.72
C ALA A 122 8.50 -1.17 -6.30
N LEU A 123 7.54 -2.09 -6.33
CA LEU A 123 6.24 -1.98 -5.67
C LEU A 123 6.36 -2.60 -4.28
N ILE A 124 5.97 -1.84 -3.26
CA ILE A 124 5.95 -2.24 -1.86
C ILE A 124 4.50 -2.35 -1.38
N VAL A 125 4.19 -3.40 -0.63
CA VAL A 125 2.92 -3.56 0.08
C VAL A 125 3.24 -3.96 1.52
N ASP A 126 2.73 -3.20 2.49
CA ASP A 126 3.20 -3.23 3.88
C ASP A 126 4.73 -3.04 3.93
N ASP A 127 5.46 -4.03 4.42
CA ASP A 127 6.92 -4.04 4.58
C ASP A 127 7.62 -4.94 3.53
N ASP A 128 6.90 -5.40 2.50
CA ASP A 128 7.41 -6.34 1.50
C ASP A 128 7.57 -5.68 0.12
N ALA A 129 8.74 -5.82 -0.50
CA ALA A 129 8.92 -5.55 -1.93
C ALA A 129 8.30 -6.69 -2.75
N VAL A 130 7.06 -6.51 -3.19
CA VAL A 130 6.25 -7.59 -3.78
C VAL A 130 6.48 -7.79 -5.28
N ALA A 131 7.00 -6.79 -5.97
CA ALA A 131 7.43 -6.89 -7.36
C ALA A 131 8.47 -5.81 -7.69
N GLU A 132 9.44 -6.17 -8.54
CA GLU A 132 10.61 -5.35 -8.83
C GLU A 132 10.93 -5.34 -10.33
N LEU A 133 11.57 -4.27 -10.78
CA LEU A 133 12.08 -4.08 -12.14
C LEU A 133 13.50 -3.53 -12.06
N GLU A 134 14.44 -4.21 -12.70
CA GLU A 134 15.79 -3.72 -12.91
C GLU A 134 16.02 -3.45 -14.41
N VAL A 135 16.55 -2.27 -14.73
CA VAL A 135 16.88 -1.86 -16.10
C VAL A 135 18.36 -1.49 -16.17
N ALA A 136 19.10 -2.13 -17.08
CA ALA A 136 20.48 -1.76 -17.35
C ALA A 136 20.57 -0.37 -18.00
N ILE A 137 21.55 0.43 -17.62
CA ILE A 137 21.81 1.76 -18.17
C ILE A 137 23.14 1.72 -18.94
N PRO A 138 23.18 2.16 -20.21
CA PRO A 138 22.13 2.87 -20.94
C PRO A 138 21.02 1.98 -21.51
N ALA A 139 19.82 2.56 -21.67
CA ALA A 139 18.67 1.90 -22.31
C ALA A 139 17.83 2.89 -23.13
N ALA A 140 17.26 2.41 -24.24
CA ALA A 140 16.25 3.15 -25.00
C ALA A 140 14.95 3.30 -24.19
N PRO A 141 14.10 4.31 -24.50
CA PRO A 141 12.80 4.46 -23.85
C PRO A 141 11.98 3.18 -23.92
N ALA A 142 11.33 2.82 -22.81
CA ALA A 142 10.52 1.61 -22.72
C ALA A 142 9.34 1.79 -21.78
N VAL A 143 8.28 1.03 -22.07
CA VAL A 143 7.09 0.89 -21.21
C VAL A 143 7.19 -0.46 -20.53
N HIS A 144 6.92 -0.47 -19.23
CA HIS A 144 6.98 -1.64 -18.38
C HIS A 144 5.67 -1.84 -17.65
N ARG A 145 5.43 -3.10 -17.30
CA ARG A 145 4.38 -3.49 -16.38
C ARG A 145 4.99 -4.38 -15.31
N VAL A 146 4.83 -3.97 -14.06
CA VAL A 146 5.27 -4.71 -12.88
C VAL A 146 4.02 -5.14 -12.12
N ALA A 147 3.88 -6.43 -11.82
CA ALA A 147 2.65 -6.95 -11.25
C ALA A 147 2.90 -8.03 -10.19
N TRP A 148 2.04 -8.06 -9.20
CA TRP A 148 2.05 -9.02 -8.10
C TRP A 148 0.63 -9.54 -7.83
N THR A 149 0.50 -10.83 -7.56
CA THR A 149 -0.78 -11.44 -7.17
C THR A 149 -0.84 -11.58 -5.65
N ALA A 150 -1.86 -10.99 -5.04
CA ALA A 150 -2.05 -11.04 -3.61
C ALA A 150 -2.32 -12.48 -3.13
N THR A 151 -1.49 -13.00 -2.22
CA THR A 151 -1.68 -14.36 -1.65
C THR A 151 -2.64 -14.38 -0.47
N ARG A 152 -2.93 -13.20 0.09
CA ARG A 152 -3.82 -12.96 1.23
C ARG A 152 -4.55 -11.63 1.01
N SER A 153 -5.65 -11.44 1.72
CA SER A 153 -6.32 -10.14 1.76
C SER A 153 -5.45 -9.13 2.53
N ILE A 154 -5.32 -7.92 1.98
CA ILE A 154 -4.59 -6.79 2.54
C ILE A 154 -5.63 -5.71 2.86
N PRO A 155 -5.81 -5.32 4.13
CA PRO A 155 -6.88 -4.40 4.51
C PRO A 155 -6.66 -3.00 3.94
N GLU A 156 -7.76 -2.28 3.68
CA GLU A 156 -7.71 -0.83 3.42
C GLU A 156 -6.89 -0.11 4.51
N GLY A 157 -6.10 0.89 4.08
CA GLY A 157 -5.17 1.61 4.95
C GLY A 157 -3.81 0.95 5.11
N ALA A 158 -3.61 -0.28 4.60
CA ALA A 158 -2.28 -0.89 4.47
C ALA A 158 -1.34 -0.01 3.64
N THR A 159 -0.03 -0.07 3.91
CA THR A 159 0.95 0.75 3.19
C THR A 159 1.09 0.27 1.74
N ILE A 160 0.96 1.18 0.79
CA ILE A 160 1.40 0.99 -0.59
C ILE A 160 2.61 1.90 -0.79
N GLY A 161 3.72 1.32 -1.25
CA GLY A 161 4.95 2.03 -1.47
C GLY A 161 5.50 1.88 -2.89
N LEU A 162 6.26 2.87 -3.31
CA LEU A 162 7.06 2.88 -4.52
C LEU A 162 8.50 3.21 -4.14
N HIS A 163 9.43 2.41 -4.62
CA HIS A 163 10.86 2.68 -4.47
C HIS A 163 11.47 2.85 -5.84
N LEU A 164 12.24 3.91 -6.04
CA LEU A 164 13.02 4.16 -7.24
C LEU A 164 14.44 4.56 -6.86
N HIS A 165 15.40 3.75 -7.27
CA HIS A 165 16.82 4.04 -7.18
C HIS A 165 17.40 4.06 -8.58
N ASN A 166 18.02 5.18 -8.97
CA ASN A 166 18.47 5.35 -10.34
C ASN A 166 19.75 6.20 -10.41
N HIS A 167 20.72 5.72 -11.19
CA HIS A 167 21.95 6.43 -11.48
C HIS A 167 21.91 7.01 -12.90
N GLY A 168 21.64 8.31 -13.07
CA GLY A 168 21.67 8.93 -14.40
C GLY A 168 20.75 10.14 -14.58
N PHE A 169 20.73 10.68 -15.81
CA PHE A 169 19.83 11.78 -16.21
C PHE A 169 18.63 11.24 -16.97
N ASN A 170 17.48 11.14 -16.30
CA ASN A 170 16.32 10.46 -16.88
C ASN A 170 15.00 10.92 -16.26
N THR A 171 13.89 10.52 -16.88
CA THR A 171 12.52 10.65 -16.36
C THR A 171 11.90 9.27 -16.24
N TRP A 172 11.28 9.00 -15.10
CA TRP A 172 10.43 7.84 -14.85
C TRP A 172 9.02 8.32 -14.56
N THR A 173 8.01 7.66 -15.13
CA THR A 173 6.61 8.04 -14.94
C THR A 173 5.78 6.81 -14.62
N VAL A 174 5.11 6.83 -13.48
CA VAL A 174 4.11 5.84 -13.10
C VAL A 174 2.75 6.33 -13.57
N VAL A 175 2.20 5.64 -14.56
CA VAL A 175 0.94 5.99 -15.24
C VAL A 175 -0.26 5.49 -14.46
N ALA A 176 -0.12 4.31 -13.86
CA ALA A 176 -1.20 3.74 -13.06
C ALA A 176 -0.67 2.72 -12.07
N LEU A 177 -1.30 2.68 -10.91
CA LEU A 177 -1.25 1.58 -9.96
C LEU A 177 -2.68 1.14 -9.70
N ARG A 178 -3.00 -0.07 -10.15
CA ARG A 178 -4.37 -0.58 -10.25
C ARG A 178 -4.47 -2.01 -9.76
N VAL A 179 -5.68 -2.37 -9.37
CA VAL A 179 -6.03 -3.74 -9.01
C VAL A 179 -6.87 -4.34 -10.13
N GLU A 180 -6.53 -5.57 -10.51
CA GLU A 180 -7.25 -6.33 -11.52
C GLU A 180 -7.85 -7.58 -10.87
N ALA A 181 -9.08 -7.90 -11.27
CA ALA A 181 -9.76 -9.09 -10.80
C ALA A 181 -8.99 -10.37 -11.19
N ALA A 182 -9.00 -11.36 -10.29
CA ALA A 182 -8.53 -12.70 -10.59
C ALA A 182 -9.26 -13.25 -11.82
N LYS A 183 -8.52 -13.80 -12.79
CA LYS A 183 -9.10 -14.48 -13.95
C LYS A 183 -9.60 -15.88 -13.61
#